data_AF-A0A7X6MW32-F1
#
_entry.id   AF-A0A7X6MW32-F1
#
_cell.length_a   1.000
_cell.length_b   1.000
_cell.length_c   1.000
_cell.angle_alpha   90.00
_cell.angle_beta   90.00
_cell.angle_gamma   90.00
#
_symmetry.space_group_name_H-M   'P 1'
#
loop_
_entity.id
_entity.type
_entity.pdbx_description
1 polymer ?
#
loop_
_entity_poly.entity_id
_entity_poly.type
_entity_poly.pdbx_seq_one_letter_code
_entity_poly.pdbx_strand_id
1 'polypeptide(L)'
;MVIEKEEFDNVDEATEVILTYEDDIVIPKIADTEGIKIISQSEHQIVLEYTCDEKCVKDYLATYGLPRTPKRISFEFEVEIDEDDDIFGVTDEEL
;
A
#
# COMPACT_ATOMS: atom_id res chain seq x y z
N MET A 1 14.85 6.68 18.78
CA MET A 1 14.42 5.85 17.64
C MET A 1 12.92 5.92 17.57
N VAL A 2 12.42 6.85 16.76
CA VAL A 2 11.01 6.86 16.37
C VAL A 2 10.91 5.75 15.33
N ILE A 3 10.19 4.69 15.67
CA ILE A 3 9.76 3.71 14.66
C ILE A 3 8.61 4.46 13.99
N GLU A 4 8.89 5.12 12.87
CA GLU A 4 7.86 5.79 12.09
C GLU A 4 6.84 4.70 11.73
N LYS A 5 5.62 4.84 12.23
CA LYS A 5 4.49 4.12 11.67
C LYS A 5 4.40 4.65 10.25
N GLU A 6 4.82 3.87 9.27
CA GLU A 6 4.49 4.13 7.86
C GLU A 6 2.97 4.31 7.81
N GLU A 7 2.54 5.55 7.71
CA GLU A 7 1.15 5.93 7.53
C GLU A 7 0.87 5.65 6.04
N PHE A 8 -0.13 4.80 5.78
CA PHE A 8 -0.75 4.60 4.47
C PHE A 8 -1.43 5.94 4.07
N ASP A 9 -0.64 6.98 3.77
CA ASP A 9 -1.17 8.31 3.45
C ASP A 9 -1.61 8.36 1.99
N ASN A 10 -2.76 8.99 1.76
CA ASN A 10 -3.55 8.95 0.54
C ASN A 10 -2.77 9.42 -0.69
N VAL A 11 -2.41 8.50 -1.58
CA VAL A 11 -1.97 8.84 -2.93
C VAL A 11 -3.18 8.71 -3.85
N ASP A 12 -3.47 9.74 -4.65
CA ASP A 12 -4.49 9.77 -5.71
C ASP A 12 -4.16 8.78 -6.87
N GLU A 13 -3.15 7.95 -6.68
CA GLU A 13 -2.55 7.00 -7.60
C GLU A 13 -2.69 5.58 -7.05
N ALA A 14 -2.91 4.63 -7.95
CA ALA A 14 -3.14 3.25 -7.60
C ALA A 14 -1.90 2.69 -6.86
N THR A 15 -2.05 2.39 -5.56
CA THR A 15 -0.92 1.95 -4.73
C THR A 15 -0.84 0.42 -4.77
N GLU A 16 0.28 -0.12 -5.25
CA GLU A 16 0.55 -1.55 -5.18
C GLU A 16 1.10 -1.93 -3.79
N VAL A 17 0.48 -2.92 -3.16
CA VAL A 17 0.87 -3.44 -1.85
C VAL A 17 1.03 -4.94 -1.87
N ILE A 18 2.12 -5.39 -1.27
CA ILE A 18 2.49 -6.78 -1.10
C ILE A 18 2.21 -7.15 0.36
N LEU A 19 1.16 -7.93 0.56
CA LEU A 19 0.72 -8.46 1.85
C LEU A 19 1.26 -9.87 2.01
N THR A 20 2.18 -10.06 2.95
CA THR A 20 2.72 -11.39 3.29
C THR A 20 2.10 -11.87 4.60
N TYR A 21 1.50 -13.05 4.57
CA TYR A 21 0.87 -13.74 5.68
C TYR A 21 1.77 -14.84 6.24
N GLU A 22 1.37 -15.43 7.36
CA GLU A 22 2.08 -16.56 7.95
C GLU A 22 1.79 -17.86 7.19
N ASP A 23 2.73 -18.82 7.24
CA ASP A 23 2.61 -20.11 6.57
C ASP A 23 1.38 -20.94 7.01
N ASP A 24 0.81 -20.64 8.19
CA ASP A 24 -0.39 -21.27 8.75
C ASP A 24 -1.71 -20.68 8.21
N ILE A 25 -1.63 -19.54 7.50
CA ILE A 25 -2.79 -18.84 6.95
C ILE A 25 -2.94 -19.23 5.49
N VAL A 26 -4.01 -19.96 5.18
CA VAL A 26 -4.36 -20.31 3.80
C VAL A 26 -5.12 -19.15 3.18
N ILE A 27 -4.52 -18.53 2.17
CA ILE A 27 -5.15 -17.42 1.44
C ILE A 27 -6.18 -18.00 0.46
N PRO A 28 -7.50 -17.71 0.64
CA PRO A 28 -8.51 -18.17 -0.30
C PRO A 28 -8.35 -17.43 -1.63
N LYS A 29 -8.98 -17.96 -2.67
CA LYS A 29 -8.98 -17.30 -3.98
C LYS A 29 -9.79 -15.99 -3.90
N ILE A 30 -9.12 -14.86 -4.07
CA ILE A 30 -9.70 -13.53 -3.94
C ILE A 30 -9.99 -13.00 -5.35
N ALA A 31 -11.11 -12.30 -5.53
CA ALA A 31 -11.43 -11.62 -6.78
C ALA A 31 -10.95 -10.17 -6.77
N ASP A 32 -10.95 -9.52 -7.94
CA ASP A 32 -10.98 -8.07 -8.02
C ASP A 32 -12.33 -7.52 -7.56
N THR A 33 -12.32 -6.30 -7.03
CA THR A 33 -13.51 -5.54 -6.67
C THR A 33 -13.31 -4.06 -7.01
N GLU A 34 -14.38 -3.28 -6.93
CA GLU A 34 -14.29 -1.82 -7.13
C GLU A 34 -13.31 -1.21 -6.12
N GLY A 35 -12.21 -0.63 -6.62
CA GLY A 35 -11.15 0.00 -5.82
C GLY A 35 -10.04 -0.94 -5.32
N ILE A 36 -10.10 -2.25 -5.60
CA ILE A 36 -9.05 -3.22 -5.23
C ILE A 36 -8.87 -4.24 -6.36
N LYS A 37 -7.66 -4.32 -6.90
CA LYS A 37 -7.29 -5.21 -8.00
C LYS A 37 -6.20 -6.16 -7.55
N ILE A 38 -6.45 -7.46 -7.65
CA ILE A 38 -5.44 -8.47 -7.31
C ILE A 38 -4.47 -8.63 -8.49
N ILE A 39 -3.22 -8.26 -8.29
CA ILE A 39 -2.14 -8.37 -9.30
C ILE A 39 -1.59 -9.80 -9.31
N SER A 40 -1.31 -10.34 -8.12
CA SER A 40 -0.79 -11.69 -7.95
C SER A 40 -1.21 -12.26 -6.61
N GLN A 41 -1.45 -13.56 -6.55
CA GLN A 41 -1.71 -14.26 -5.29
C GLN A 41 -0.95 -15.58 -5.25
N SER A 42 -0.37 -15.85 -4.08
CA SER A 42 0.38 -17.04 -3.71
C SER A 42 -0.20 -17.63 -2.44
N GLU A 43 0.32 -18.78 -1.99
CA GLU A 43 -0.18 -19.50 -0.81
C GLU A 43 -0.17 -18.63 0.46
N HIS A 44 0.82 -17.73 0.61
CA HIS A 44 1.00 -16.86 1.77
C HIS A 44 1.28 -15.40 1.42
N GLN A 45 1.13 -15.02 0.16
CA GLN A 45 1.41 -13.65 -0.28
C GLN A 45 0.34 -13.19 -1.26
N ILE A 46 -0.09 -11.93 -1.12
CA ILE A 46 -1.01 -11.27 -2.04
C ILE A 46 -0.35 -9.97 -2.48
N VAL A 47 -0.30 -9.76 -3.77
CA VAL A 47 0.02 -8.48 -4.39
C VAL A 47 -1.28 -7.92 -4.92
N LEU A 48 -1.70 -6.79 -4.37
CA LEU A 48 -2.90 -6.10 -4.80
C LEU A 48 -2.62 -4.62 -4.96
N GLU A 49 -3.32 -4.01 -5.91
CA GLU A 49 -3.33 -2.59 -6.16
C GLU A 49 -4.67 -2.04 -5.63
N TYR A 50 -4.64 -0.92 -4.92
CA TYR A 50 -5.86 -0.30 -4.41
C TYR A 50 -5.90 1.19 -4.72
N THR A 51 -7.11 1.70 -4.93
CA THR A 51 -7.41 3.12 -5.12
C THR A 51 -8.37 3.66 -4.06
N CYS A 52 -8.69 2.83 -3.06
CA CYS A 52 -9.59 3.15 -1.95
C CYS A 52 -8.84 3.24 -0.62
N ASP A 53 -9.49 3.74 0.44
CA ASP A 53 -8.86 3.84 1.76
C ASP A 53 -8.34 2.49 2.30
N GLU A 54 -7.29 2.53 3.12
CA GLU A 54 -6.73 1.37 3.83
C GLU A 54 -7.80 0.56 4.57
N LYS A 55 -8.79 1.24 5.17
CA LYS A 55 -9.89 0.60 5.86
C LYS A 55 -10.73 -0.27 4.91
N CYS A 56 -10.93 0.18 3.68
CA CYS A 56 -11.65 -0.57 2.65
C CYS A 56 -10.89 -1.86 2.30
N VAL A 57 -9.57 -1.77 2.12
CA VAL A 57 -8.71 -2.95 1.87
C VAL A 57 -8.76 -3.92 3.05
N LYS A 58 -8.65 -3.44 4.29
CA LYS A 58 -8.72 -4.28 5.50
C LYS A 58 -10.08 -4.96 5.67
N ASP A 59 -11.17 -4.23 5.40
CA ASP A 59 -12.52 -4.80 5.47
C ASP A 59 -12.73 -5.84 4.36
N TYR A 60 -12.25 -5.54 3.15
CA TYR A 60 -12.26 -6.46 2.02
C TYR A 60 -11.55 -7.77 2.35
N LEU A 61 -10.30 -7.72 2.81
CA LEU A 61 -9.56 -8.92 3.22
C LEU A 61 -10.28 -9.68 4.35
N ALA A 62 -10.88 -8.95 5.29
CA ALA A 62 -11.67 -9.57 6.36
C ALA A 62 -12.91 -10.31 5.84
N THR A 63 -13.52 -9.90 4.71
CA THR A 63 -14.65 -10.62 4.11
C THR A 63 -14.26 -12.02 3.62
N TYR A 64 -13.00 -12.24 3.26
CA TYR A 64 -12.44 -13.53 2.87
C TYR A 64 -11.93 -14.34 4.07
N GLY A 65 -12.04 -13.82 5.30
CA GLY A 65 -11.53 -14.46 6.50
C GLY A 65 -10.02 -14.30 6.69
N LEU A 66 -9.38 -13.38 5.97
CA LEU A 66 -7.97 -13.05 6.17
C LEU A 66 -7.81 -12.13 7.39
N PRO A 67 -6.71 -12.26 8.15
CA PRO A 67 -6.44 -11.35 9.23
C PRO A 67 -6.17 -9.94 8.70
N ARG A 68 -6.73 -8.93 9.37
CA ARG A 68 -6.59 -7.51 9.01
C ARG A 68 -5.15 -6.99 9.05
N THR A 69 -4.26 -7.73 9.69
CA THR A 69 -2.84 -7.40 9.86
C THR A 69 -2.00 -8.55 9.28
N PRO A 70 -1.46 -8.39 8.06
CA PRO A 70 -0.45 -9.29 7.53
C PRO A 70 0.80 -9.27 8.41
N LYS A 71 1.66 -10.28 8.25
CA LYS A 71 2.95 -10.37 8.95
C LYS A 71 3.95 -9.33 8.43
N ARG A 72 3.89 -9.05 7.13
CA ARG A 72 4.71 -8.03 6.48
C ARG A 72 3.91 -7.34 5.39
N ILE A 73 4.05 -6.02 5.33
CA ILE A 73 3.44 -5.16 4.33
C ILE A 73 4.62 -4.46 3.63
N SER A 74 4.67 -4.54 2.31
CA SER A 74 5.58 -3.74 1.49
C SER A 74 4.77 -2.97 0.47
N PHE A 75 5.17 -1.74 0.19
CA PHE A 75 4.56 -0.90 -0.84
C PHE A 75 5.54 -0.73 -1.97
N GLU A 76 5.08 -0.90 -3.20
CA GLU A 76 5.78 -0.38 -4.36
C GLU A 76 5.05 0.89 -4.76
N PHE A 77 5.64 2.03 -4.41
CA PHE A 77 5.28 3.31 -4.97
C PHE A 77 6.29 3.64 -6.06
N GLU A 78 5.81 3.92 -7.27
CA GLU A 78 6.62 4.67 -8.23
C GLU A 78 6.64 6.11 -7.71
N VAL A 79 7.70 6.48 -6.99
CA VAL A 79 8.04 7.89 -6.91
C VAL A 79 8.43 8.30 -8.32
N GLU A 80 7.52 8.91 -9.07
CA GLU A 80 7.94 9.91 -10.05
C GLU A 80 8.62 11.02 -9.24
N ILE A 81 9.94 10.86 -9.06
CA ILE A 81 10.79 11.99 -8.75
C ILE A 81 10.74 12.83 -10.02
N ASP A 82 9.85 13.81 -10.06
CA ASP A 82 9.91 14.86 -11.06
C ASP A 82 11.35 15.42 -10.96
N GLU A 83 12.19 15.17 -11.98
CA GLU A 83 13.57 15.70 -12.05
C GLU A 83 13.60 17.24 -12.15
N ASP A 84 12.46 17.92 -11.94
CA ASP A 84 12.24 19.36 -11.93
C ASP A 84 11.68 19.89 -10.58
N ASP A 85 11.94 19.23 -9.44
CA ASP A 85 11.93 19.97 -8.14
C ASP A 85 13.20 20.85 -8.08
N ASP A 86 13.13 21.97 -8.81
CA ASP A 86 13.92 23.17 -8.56
C ASP A 86 13.64 23.55 -7.10
N ILE A 87 14.58 23.21 -6.22
CA ILE A 87 14.63 23.57 -4.80
C ILE A 87 14.17 25.02 -4.65
N PHE A 88 12.89 25.21 -4.32
CA PHE A 88 12.29 26.53 -4.21
C PHE A 88 12.80 27.19 -2.93
N GLY A 89 13.71 28.14 -3.11
CA GLY A 89 13.70 29.39 -2.35
C GLY A 89 14.43 29.41 -1.01
N VAL A 90 15.77 29.48 -1.05
CA VAL A 90 16.43 30.50 -0.22
C VAL A 90 16.15 31.86 -0.86
N THR A 91 15.01 32.45 -0.55
CA THR A 91 14.85 33.91 -0.68
C THR A 91 15.65 34.54 0.46
N ASP A 92 16.95 34.76 0.23
CA ASP A 92 17.67 35.82 0.93
C ASP A 92 17.49 37.07 0.05
N GLU A 93 16.35 37.74 0.27
CA GLU A 93 16.19 39.12 -0.17
C GLU A 93 17.18 39.95 0.65
N GLU A 94 18.08 40.64 -0.05
CA GLU A 94 19.04 41.56 0.57
C GLU A 94 18.38 42.51 1.57
N LEU A 95 19.01 42.66 2.73
CA LEU A 95 19.01 43.93 3.48
C LEU A 95 20.31 44.09 4.29
#